data_AF-A0A846PFS3-F1
#
_entry.id   AF-A0A846PFS3-F1
#
_cell.length_a   1.000
_cell.length_b   1.000
_cell.length_c   1.000
_cell.angle_alpha   90.00
_cell.angle_beta   90.00
_cell.angle_gamma   90.00
#
_symmetry.space_group_name_H-M   'P 1'
#
loop_
_entity.id
_entity.type
_entity.pdbx_description
1 polymer ?
#
loop_
_entity_poly.entity_id
_entity_poly.type
_entity_poly.pdbx_seq_one_letter_code
_entity_poly.pdbx_strand_id
1 'polypeptide(L)'
;MRRVLIVVAALLIMSLGTSIVSAQVPYVEFVFSHRGGSADCPPDPPGTVLDSAFVVANNFGMWMSAIEYGVSYPPEIIFLSDNTTGLNIGSSDVGISTAWPLPQNAFDPLIVNEVKFLWNCQGCPETNIPIPVGPNTATGFLQAVRWPDNGLVSAVGMTSLICSTIPIEETTWGNIKALYKK
;
A
#
# COMPACT_ATOMS: atom_id res chain seq x y z
N MET A 1 44.76 35.49 -7.11
CA MET A 1 44.09 34.80 -5.98
C MET A 1 42.59 35.02 -5.94
N ARG A 2 42.08 36.26 -6.11
CA ARG A 2 40.63 36.57 -6.07
C ARG A 2 39.74 35.79 -7.08
N ARG A 3 40.27 35.44 -8.25
CA ARG A 3 39.55 34.68 -9.30
C ARG A 3 39.42 33.18 -9.00
N VAL A 4 40.35 32.61 -8.21
CA VAL A 4 40.33 31.18 -7.85
C VAL A 4 39.27 30.91 -6.78
N LEU A 5 39.09 31.84 -5.85
CA LEU A 5 38.08 31.76 -4.79
C LEU A 5 36.64 31.76 -5.32
N ILE A 6 36.37 32.50 -6.40
CA ILE A 6 35.03 32.57 -7.02
C ILE A 6 34.67 31.25 -7.70
N VAL A 7 35.64 30.60 -8.35
CA VAL A 7 35.43 29.30 -9.01
C VAL A 7 35.20 28.19 -7.98
N VAL A 8 35.96 28.19 -6.88
CA VAL A 8 35.79 27.23 -5.79
C VAL A 8 34.45 27.42 -5.07
N ALA A 9 34.01 28.67 -4.87
CA ALA A 9 32.69 28.96 -4.29
C ALA A 9 31.53 28.51 -5.20
N ALA A 10 31.65 28.70 -6.52
CA ALA A 10 30.63 28.26 -7.47
C ALA A 10 30.51 26.72 -7.55
N LEU A 11 31.62 26.00 -7.48
CA LEU A 11 31.65 24.54 -7.44
C LEU A 11 31.01 23.98 -6.16
N LEU A 12 31.23 24.63 -5.00
CA LEU A 12 30.63 24.24 -3.73
C LEU A 12 29.10 24.45 -3.71
N ILE A 13 28.61 25.53 -4.33
CA ILE A 13 27.17 25.81 -4.45
C ILE A 13 26.49 24.84 -5.42
N MET A 14 27.16 24.42 -6.49
CA MET A 14 26.63 23.38 -7.40
C MET A 14 26.62 21.99 -6.76
N SER A 15 27.56 21.66 -5.87
CA SER A 15 27.56 20.38 -5.15
C SER A 15 26.56 20.28 -4.00
N LEU A 16 26.01 21.42 -3.53
CA LEU A 16 24.99 21.46 -2.47
C LEU A 16 23.55 21.43 -3.01
N GLY A 17 23.37 21.47 -4.34
CA GLY A 17 22.07 21.57 -5.00
C GLY A 17 21.44 20.24 -5.42
N THR A 18 22.12 19.11 -5.26
CA THR A 18 21.48 17.79 -5.44
C THR A 18 20.69 17.48 -4.18
N SER A 19 19.50 18.08 -4.08
CA SER A 19 18.44 17.55 -3.25
C SER A 19 18.33 16.06 -3.57
N ILE A 20 18.68 15.21 -2.62
CA ILE A 20 18.40 13.79 -2.69
C ILE A 20 16.87 13.72 -2.65
N VAL A 21 16.23 13.74 -3.82
CA VAL A 21 14.85 13.28 -3.92
C VAL A 21 14.97 11.80 -3.57
N SER A 22 14.74 11.48 -2.30
CA SER A 22 14.57 10.11 -1.85
C SER A 22 13.51 9.53 -2.77
N ALA A 23 13.92 8.69 -3.72
CA ALA A 23 12.99 8.00 -4.60
C ALA A 23 12.03 7.22 -3.69
N GLN A 24 10.80 7.72 -3.55
CA GLN A 24 9.79 7.02 -2.79
C GLN A 24 9.40 5.80 -3.63
N VAL A 25 9.54 4.61 -3.05
CA VAL A 25 9.19 3.36 -3.74
C VAL A 25 7.66 3.32 -3.84
N PRO A 26 7.08 3.26 -5.05
CA PRO A 26 5.64 3.09 -5.20
C PRO A 26 5.20 1.77 -4.59
N TYR A 27 4.11 1.78 -3.83
CA TYR A 27 3.60 0.57 -3.22
C TYR A 27 2.07 0.54 -3.17
N VAL A 28 1.54 -0.66 -3.01
CA VAL A 28 0.11 -0.91 -2.86
C VAL A 28 -0.12 -1.64 -1.54
N GLU A 29 -1.08 -1.19 -0.75
CA GLU A 29 -1.37 -1.73 0.58
C GLU A 29 -2.87 -1.97 0.78
N PHE A 30 -3.19 -2.85 1.74
CA PHE A 30 -4.56 -3.17 2.15
C PHE A 30 -4.87 -2.47 3.48
N VAL A 31 -5.77 -1.50 3.50
CA VAL A 31 -6.05 -0.64 4.66
C VAL A 31 -7.45 -0.91 5.19
N PHE A 32 -7.57 -1.33 6.44
CA PHE A 32 -8.87 -1.57 7.07
C PHE A 32 -9.66 -0.26 7.24
N SER A 33 -10.98 -0.28 6.98
CA SER A 33 -11.84 0.91 7.07
C SER A 33 -12.05 1.39 8.52
N HIS A 34 -11.94 0.47 9.48
CA HIS A 34 -11.89 0.76 10.90
C HIS A 34 -10.57 0.25 11.49
N ARG A 35 -10.22 0.67 12.72
CA ARG A 35 -9.08 0.10 13.44
C ARG A 35 -9.44 -1.33 13.83
N GLY A 36 -9.34 -2.28 12.89
CA GLY A 36 -9.66 -3.70 13.05
C GLY A 36 -8.77 -4.40 14.08
N GLY A 37 -8.91 -3.98 15.32
CA GLY A 37 -8.29 -4.57 16.49
C GLY A 37 -9.26 -5.52 17.18
N SER A 38 -8.72 -6.39 18.02
CA SER A 38 -9.47 -7.34 18.83
C SER A 38 -10.55 -6.73 19.75
N ALA A 39 -10.57 -5.39 19.88
CA ALA A 39 -11.57 -4.64 20.65
C ALA A 39 -12.94 -4.57 19.98
N ASP A 40 -13.01 -4.76 18.65
CA ASP A 40 -14.28 -4.71 17.89
C ASP A 40 -14.92 -6.10 17.72
N CYS A 41 -14.38 -7.12 18.38
CA CYS A 41 -14.92 -8.47 18.38
C CYS A 41 -16.17 -8.54 19.28
N PRO A 42 -17.36 -8.83 18.76
CA PRO A 42 -18.53 -9.05 19.60
C PRO A 42 -18.31 -10.28 20.50
N PRO A 43 -18.65 -10.18 21.80
CA PRO A 43 -18.29 -11.20 22.78
C PRO A 43 -19.03 -12.53 22.62
N ASP A 44 -20.18 -12.59 21.93
CA ASP A 44 -20.86 -13.85 21.58
C ASP A 44 -22.08 -13.63 20.65
N PRO A 45 -22.41 -14.60 19.75
CA PRO A 45 -21.58 -15.76 19.41
C PRO A 45 -20.29 -15.30 18.73
N PRO A 46 -19.25 -16.16 18.62
CA PRO A 46 -18.03 -15.83 17.90
C PRO A 46 -18.36 -15.41 16.48
N GLY A 47 -18.43 -14.11 16.29
CA GLY A 47 -19.16 -13.53 15.18
C GLY A 47 -18.19 -13.41 14.03
N THR A 48 -18.46 -14.12 12.95
CA THR A 48 -17.95 -13.70 11.66
C THR A 48 -18.29 -12.22 11.47
N VAL A 49 -17.27 -11.38 11.37
CA VAL A 49 -17.45 -9.93 11.24
C VAL A 49 -17.46 -9.59 9.75
N LEU A 50 -18.48 -8.85 9.32
CA LEU A 50 -18.52 -8.23 8.00
C LEU A 50 -17.83 -6.88 8.08
N ASP A 51 -16.85 -6.65 7.20
CA ASP A 51 -16.09 -5.42 7.17
C ASP A 51 -15.74 -4.96 5.75
N SER A 52 -15.33 -3.70 5.65
CA SER A 52 -14.66 -3.10 4.49
C SER A 52 -13.18 -2.84 4.76
N ALA A 53 -12.39 -2.99 3.71
CA ALA A 53 -11.06 -2.45 3.60
C ALA A 53 -10.91 -1.72 2.26
N PHE A 54 -9.82 -0.99 2.13
CA PHE A 54 -9.45 -0.25 0.94
C PHE A 54 -8.11 -0.75 0.46
N VAL A 55 -7.98 -1.00 -0.85
CA VAL A 55 -6.67 -1.14 -1.47
C VAL A 55 -6.21 0.25 -1.88
N VAL A 56 -5.03 0.65 -1.43
CA VAL A 56 -4.51 2.01 -1.58
C VAL A 56 -3.18 1.97 -2.32
N ALA A 57 -3.07 2.78 -3.37
CA ALA A 57 -1.84 3.04 -4.11
C ALA A 57 -1.14 4.27 -3.50
N ASN A 58 0.11 4.10 -3.08
CA ASN A 58 0.89 5.11 -2.39
C ASN A 58 2.21 5.38 -3.11
N ASN A 59 2.71 6.61 -2.96
CA ASN A 59 4.05 7.02 -3.42
C ASN A 59 4.32 6.81 -4.92
N PHE A 60 3.27 6.79 -5.75
CA PHE A 60 3.44 6.69 -7.21
C PHE A 60 3.94 8.01 -7.82
N GLY A 61 3.53 9.16 -7.26
CA GLY A 61 4.03 10.46 -7.68
C GLY A 61 3.69 10.80 -9.14
N MET A 62 2.54 10.33 -9.62
CA MET A 62 2.12 10.50 -11.01
C MET A 62 0.60 10.49 -11.16
N TRP A 63 0.13 10.91 -12.33
CA TRP A 63 -1.23 10.63 -12.78
C TRP A 63 -1.30 9.20 -13.34
N MET A 64 -2.29 8.42 -12.89
CA MET A 64 -2.45 7.01 -13.23
C MET A 64 -3.69 6.77 -14.09
N SER A 65 -3.57 6.03 -15.19
CA SER A 65 -4.72 5.64 -16.03
C SER A 65 -5.21 4.21 -15.73
N ALA A 66 -4.36 3.36 -15.18
CA ALA A 66 -4.72 2.00 -14.77
C ALA A 66 -3.79 1.48 -13.66
N ILE A 67 -4.22 0.44 -12.97
CA ILE A 67 -3.44 -0.33 -12.01
C ILE A 67 -3.82 -1.80 -12.06
N GLU A 68 -2.86 -2.67 -11.78
CA GLU A 68 -3.06 -4.11 -11.66
C GLU A 68 -2.34 -4.65 -10.43
N TYR A 69 -3.02 -5.52 -9.69
CA TYR A 69 -2.52 -6.16 -8.46
C TYR A 69 -3.39 -7.38 -8.09
N GLY A 70 -3.00 -8.12 -7.06
CA GLY A 70 -3.80 -9.14 -6.39
C GLY A 70 -3.65 -9.06 -4.87
N VAL A 71 -4.62 -9.59 -4.14
CA VAL A 71 -4.64 -9.67 -2.68
C VAL A 71 -4.77 -11.14 -2.30
N SER A 72 -3.84 -11.64 -1.49
CA SER A 72 -3.94 -13.01 -0.97
C SER A 72 -4.72 -13.00 0.34
N TYR A 73 -5.93 -13.55 0.31
CA TYR A 73 -6.74 -13.72 1.50
C TYR A 73 -6.37 -15.03 2.20
N PRO A 74 -5.96 -14.99 3.49
CA PRO A 74 -5.71 -16.20 4.25
C PRO A 74 -7.04 -16.91 4.60
N PRO A 75 -7.02 -18.20 5.01
CA PRO A 75 -8.24 -18.99 5.23
C PRO A 75 -9.24 -18.41 6.25
N GLU A 76 -8.76 -17.57 7.17
CA GLU A 76 -9.56 -16.89 8.18
C GLU A 76 -10.39 -15.72 7.59
N ILE A 77 -10.09 -15.31 6.36
CA ILE A 77 -10.72 -14.20 5.66
C ILE A 77 -11.39 -14.71 4.39
N ILE A 78 -12.69 -14.48 4.30
CA ILE A 78 -13.50 -14.80 3.13
C ILE A 78 -13.74 -13.51 2.38
N PHE A 79 -13.14 -13.39 1.20
CA PHE A 79 -13.47 -12.34 0.25
C PHE A 79 -14.93 -12.41 -0.16
N LEU A 80 -15.62 -11.26 -0.22
CA LEU A 80 -17.01 -11.19 -0.67
C LEU A 80 -17.15 -10.46 -2.00
N SER A 81 -16.62 -9.25 -2.09
CA SER A 81 -16.81 -8.41 -3.28
C SER A 81 -15.79 -7.28 -3.35
N ASP A 82 -15.48 -6.88 -4.58
CA ASP A 82 -14.80 -5.62 -4.88
C ASP A 82 -15.79 -4.54 -5.28
N ASN A 83 -15.47 -3.30 -4.92
CA ASN A 83 -16.14 -2.10 -5.36
C ASN A 83 -15.07 -1.14 -5.90
N THR A 84 -14.88 -1.21 -7.21
CA THR A 84 -13.89 -0.40 -7.95
C THR A 84 -14.53 0.88 -8.46
N THR A 85 -13.71 1.92 -8.60
CA THR A 85 -14.13 3.21 -9.20
C THR A 85 -13.91 3.28 -10.72
N GLY A 86 -13.37 2.21 -11.31
CA GLY A 86 -13.00 2.13 -12.73
C GLY A 86 -13.59 0.89 -13.40
N LEU A 87 -13.29 0.73 -14.70
CA LEU A 87 -13.56 -0.52 -15.41
C LEU A 87 -12.52 -1.55 -14.97
N ASN A 88 -12.96 -2.65 -14.38
CA ASN A 88 -12.06 -3.71 -13.94
C ASN A 88 -12.30 -5.04 -14.67
N ILE A 89 -11.23 -5.82 -14.76
CA ILE A 89 -11.23 -7.23 -15.16
C ILE A 89 -10.68 -8.02 -13.97
N GLY A 90 -11.39 -9.10 -13.61
CA GLY A 90 -11.06 -9.91 -12.44
C GLY A 90 -11.52 -9.28 -11.13
N SER A 91 -11.03 -9.86 -10.04
CA SER A 91 -11.32 -9.50 -8.65
C SER A 91 -10.04 -9.59 -7.82
N SER A 92 -9.99 -8.87 -6.72
CA SER A 92 -8.77 -8.71 -5.91
C SER A 92 -8.24 -10.05 -5.38
N ASP A 93 -9.10 -11.04 -5.12
CA ASP A 93 -8.74 -12.38 -4.63
C ASP A 93 -8.00 -13.27 -5.64
N VAL A 94 -8.21 -13.03 -6.94
CA VAL A 94 -7.53 -13.75 -8.04
C VAL A 94 -6.65 -12.83 -8.88
N GLY A 95 -6.63 -11.54 -8.59
CA GLY A 95 -5.95 -10.54 -9.40
C GLY A 95 -6.92 -9.69 -10.21
N ILE A 96 -6.75 -8.39 -10.08
CA ILE A 96 -7.61 -7.37 -10.66
C ILE A 96 -6.79 -6.37 -11.48
N SER A 97 -7.31 -6.01 -12.64
CA SER A 97 -6.78 -4.95 -13.49
C SER A 97 -7.86 -3.89 -13.64
N THR A 98 -7.61 -2.68 -13.14
CA THR A 98 -8.57 -1.57 -13.15
C THR A 98 -8.05 -0.44 -14.03
N ALA A 99 -8.88 0.08 -14.92
CA ALA A 99 -8.61 1.24 -15.75
C ALA A 99 -9.68 2.31 -15.56
N TRP A 100 -9.29 3.57 -15.55
CA TRP A 100 -10.20 4.70 -15.36
C TRP A 100 -10.39 5.50 -16.65
N PRO A 101 -11.61 6.04 -16.90
CA PRO A 101 -11.86 6.89 -18.07
C PRO A 101 -11.12 8.23 -18.00
N LEU A 102 -10.80 8.70 -16.79
CA LEU A 102 -9.98 9.87 -16.54
C LEU A 102 -8.81 9.48 -15.62
N PRO A 103 -7.61 10.04 -15.82
CA PRO A 103 -6.46 9.71 -15.00
C PRO A 103 -6.69 10.12 -13.54
N GLN A 104 -6.29 9.24 -12.61
CA GLN A 104 -6.40 9.43 -11.17
C GLN A 104 -5.13 10.09 -10.62
N ASN A 105 -5.29 10.94 -9.61
CA ASN A 105 -4.18 11.57 -8.92
C ASN A 105 -3.55 10.57 -7.93
N ALA A 106 -2.31 10.15 -8.17
CA ALA A 106 -1.54 9.31 -7.25
C ALA A 106 -0.28 10.02 -6.72
N PHE A 107 -0.32 11.36 -6.63
CA PHE A 107 0.63 12.13 -5.83
C PHE A 107 0.31 12.05 -4.32
N ASP A 108 -0.96 11.84 -4.00
CA ASP A 108 -1.47 11.50 -2.67
C ASP A 108 -1.93 10.03 -2.65
N PRO A 109 -2.12 9.41 -1.47
CA PRO A 109 -2.71 8.07 -1.37
C PRO A 109 -4.02 7.96 -2.16
N LEU A 110 -4.05 7.05 -3.13
CA LEU A 110 -5.18 6.83 -4.02
C LEU A 110 -5.88 5.52 -3.63
N ILE A 111 -7.16 5.60 -3.24
CA ILE A 111 -8.00 4.41 -3.06
C ILE A 111 -8.32 3.85 -4.45
N VAL A 112 -7.83 2.65 -4.74
CA VAL A 112 -8.04 1.99 -6.05
C VAL A 112 -9.20 1.00 -6.03
N ASN A 113 -9.56 0.49 -4.86
CA ASN A 113 -10.64 -0.47 -4.68
C ASN A 113 -11.12 -0.48 -3.23
N GLU A 114 -12.41 -0.68 -3.01
CA GLU A 114 -12.98 -1.04 -1.72
C GLU A 114 -13.31 -2.54 -1.73
N VAL A 115 -12.83 -3.27 -0.73
CA VAL A 115 -13.03 -4.71 -0.57
C VAL A 115 -14.00 -4.94 0.57
N LYS A 116 -15.03 -5.75 0.34
CA LYS A 116 -15.85 -6.32 1.42
C LYS A 116 -15.39 -7.73 1.71
N PHE A 117 -15.23 -8.06 2.98
CA PHE A 117 -14.79 -9.36 3.43
C PHE A 117 -15.48 -9.78 4.73
N LEU A 118 -15.57 -11.09 4.95
CA LEU A 118 -15.89 -11.68 6.23
C LEU A 118 -14.61 -12.18 6.87
N TRP A 119 -14.50 -12.04 8.18
CA TRP A 119 -13.36 -12.59 8.91
C TRP A 119 -13.77 -13.15 10.27
N ASN A 120 -13.06 -14.18 10.72
CA ASN A 120 -13.30 -14.77 12.04
C ASN A 120 -12.39 -14.13 13.09
N CYS A 121 -13.01 -13.47 14.05
CA CYS A 121 -12.31 -12.76 15.11
C CYS A 121 -11.75 -13.67 16.22
N GLN A 122 -12.17 -14.95 16.27
CA GLN A 122 -11.66 -15.93 17.25
C GLN A 122 -10.15 -16.18 17.11
N GLY A 123 -9.58 -15.99 15.92
CA GLY A 123 -8.14 -16.18 15.69
C GLY A 123 -7.26 -15.04 16.21
N CYS A 124 -7.85 -13.87 16.52
CA CYS A 124 -7.08 -12.69 16.95
C CYS A 124 -6.24 -12.85 18.22
N PRO A 125 -6.68 -13.56 19.27
CA PRO A 125 -5.86 -13.75 20.46
C PRO A 125 -4.62 -14.62 20.21
N GLU A 126 -4.61 -15.42 19.14
CA GLU A 126 -3.59 -16.44 18.90
C GLU A 126 -2.49 -15.97 17.94
N THR A 127 -2.84 -15.16 16.93
CA THR A 127 -1.85 -14.73 15.92
C THR A 127 -2.28 -13.46 15.18
N ASN A 128 -1.28 -12.74 14.65
CA ASN A 128 -1.51 -11.74 13.61
C ASN A 128 -1.73 -12.47 12.29
N ILE A 129 -2.80 -12.12 11.58
CA ILE A 129 -3.14 -12.78 10.31
C ILE A 129 -2.73 -11.84 9.16
N PRO A 130 -1.78 -12.24 8.29
CA PRO A 130 -1.27 -11.40 7.23
C PRO A 130 -2.17 -11.42 5.98
N ILE A 131 -2.39 -10.24 5.40
CA ILE A 131 -3.06 -10.04 4.12
C ILE A 131 -2.06 -9.34 3.18
N PRO A 132 -1.27 -10.11 2.41
CA PRO A 132 -0.33 -9.53 1.47
C PRO A 132 -1.03 -9.07 0.19
N VAL A 133 -0.70 -7.84 -0.23
CA VAL A 133 -0.92 -7.40 -1.61
C VAL A 133 0.28 -7.86 -2.45
N GLY A 134 0.04 -8.31 -3.67
CA GLY A 134 1.06 -8.84 -4.55
C GLY A 134 0.65 -8.75 -6.03
N PRO A 135 1.42 -9.39 -6.92
CA PRO A 135 1.09 -9.43 -8.34
C PRO A 135 -0.27 -10.06 -8.63
N ASN A 136 -0.96 -9.57 -9.65
CA ASN A 136 -2.15 -10.20 -10.20
C ASN A 136 -1.81 -11.64 -10.59
N THR A 137 -2.59 -12.62 -10.13
CA THR A 137 -2.23 -14.04 -10.27
C THR A 137 -2.29 -14.54 -11.72
N ALA A 138 -3.08 -13.88 -12.57
CA ALA A 138 -3.22 -14.24 -13.97
C ALA A 138 -2.04 -13.75 -14.82
N THR A 139 -1.51 -12.57 -14.51
CA THR A 139 -0.50 -11.88 -15.34
C THR A 139 0.90 -11.90 -14.73
N GLY A 140 1.00 -12.04 -13.39
CA GLY A 140 2.25 -11.96 -12.65
C GLY A 140 2.76 -10.54 -12.40
N PHE A 141 1.95 -9.50 -12.61
CA PHE A 141 2.38 -8.10 -12.42
C PHE A 141 1.68 -7.38 -11.26
N LEU A 142 2.45 -6.53 -10.56
CA LEU A 142 1.95 -5.46 -9.68
C LEU A 142 2.49 -4.15 -10.23
N GLN A 143 1.66 -3.41 -10.96
CA GLN A 143 2.10 -2.23 -11.69
C GLN A 143 0.95 -1.26 -11.99
N ALA A 144 1.30 -0.01 -12.22
CA ALA A 144 0.41 1.03 -12.70
C ALA A 144 0.80 1.50 -14.11
N VAL A 145 -0.16 2.11 -14.80
CA VAL A 145 0.03 2.76 -16.09
C VAL A 145 0.05 4.28 -15.87
N ARG A 146 1.15 4.91 -16.25
CA ARG A 146 1.35 6.36 -16.16
C ARG A 146 0.59 7.07 -17.28
N TRP A 147 -0.14 8.12 -16.93
CA TRP A 147 -0.70 9.05 -17.89
C TRP A 147 0.27 10.23 -18.13
N PRO A 148 0.38 10.77 -19.36
CA PRO A 148 -0.33 10.40 -20.60
C PRO A 148 0.43 9.41 -21.49
N ASP A 149 1.64 9.02 -21.14
CA ASP A 149 2.55 8.28 -22.02
C ASP A 149 2.34 6.75 -21.98
N ASN A 150 1.44 6.27 -21.13
CA ASN A 150 1.16 4.86 -20.88
C ASN A 150 2.39 4.05 -20.44
N GLY A 151 3.36 4.71 -19.79
CA GLY A 151 4.52 4.04 -19.22
C GLY A 151 4.12 3.10 -18.08
N LEU A 152 4.69 1.89 -18.04
CA LEU A 152 4.48 0.96 -16.93
C LEU A 152 5.37 1.33 -15.74
N VAL A 153 4.79 1.36 -14.55
CA VAL A 153 5.49 1.64 -13.30
C VAL A 153 5.23 0.51 -12.34
N SER A 154 6.26 -0.28 -12.05
CA SER A 154 6.21 -1.34 -11.06
C SER A 154 6.09 -0.76 -9.66
N ALA A 155 5.36 -1.46 -8.80
CA ALA A 155 5.25 -1.13 -7.39
C ALA A 155 5.61 -2.34 -6.52
N VAL A 156 5.64 -2.13 -5.21
CA VAL A 156 5.81 -3.20 -4.22
C VAL A 156 4.47 -3.44 -3.53
N GLY A 157 4.10 -4.70 -3.34
CA GLY A 157 2.95 -5.06 -2.53
C GLY A 157 3.32 -5.10 -1.04
N MET A 158 2.51 -4.44 -0.21
CA MET A 158 2.68 -4.44 1.24
C MET A 158 1.76 -5.47 1.90
N THR A 159 2.20 -5.98 3.05
CA THR A 159 1.41 -6.89 3.87
C THR A 159 0.77 -6.14 5.02
N SER A 160 -0.53 -6.27 5.14
CA SER A 160 -1.31 -5.74 6.25
C SER A 160 -1.63 -6.84 7.25
N LEU A 161 -1.79 -6.49 8.52
CA LEU A 161 -2.04 -7.46 9.58
C LEU A 161 -3.42 -7.18 10.19
N ILE A 162 -4.33 -8.14 10.08
CA ILE A 162 -5.54 -8.15 10.91
C ILE A 162 -5.17 -8.72 12.28
N CYS A 163 -5.89 -8.29 13.32
CA CYS A 163 -5.62 -8.65 14.72
C CYS A 163 -4.31 -8.11 15.30
N SER A 164 -3.62 -7.20 14.60
CA SER A 164 -2.38 -6.63 15.11
C SER A 164 -2.62 -5.86 16.40
N THR A 165 -2.16 -6.40 17.51
CA THR A 165 -1.87 -5.61 18.71
C THR A 165 -0.59 -4.85 18.43
N ILE A 166 -0.71 -3.67 17.81
CA ILE A 166 0.43 -2.74 17.73
C ILE A 166 0.66 -2.27 19.17
N PRO A 167 1.76 -2.66 19.85
CA PRO A 167 2.06 -2.10 21.14
C PRO A 167 2.27 -0.60 20.94
N ILE A 168 1.34 0.20 21.46
CA ILE A 168 1.37 1.68 21.48
C ILE A 168 2.48 2.24 22.38
N GLU A 169 3.43 1.41 22.82
CA GLU A 169 4.56 1.83 23.64
C GLU A 169 5.69 2.43 22.78
N GLU A 170 6.39 3.41 23.37
CA GLU A 170 7.56 4.10 22.79
C GLU A 170 8.71 3.16 22.34
N THR A 171 8.65 1.87 22.69
CA THR A 171 9.63 0.84 22.35
C THR A 171 9.63 0.45 20.86
N THR A 172 8.53 0.63 20.14
CA THR A 172 8.45 0.33 18.69
C THR A 172 9.32 1.26 17.85
N TRP A 173 9.40 2.55 18.22
CA TRP A 173 10.38 3.47 17.65
C TRP A 173 11.82 3.03 17.93
N GLY A 174 12.07 2.40 19.08
CA GLY A 174 13.37 1.81 19.42
C GLY A 174 13.77 0.67 18.47
N ASN A 175 12.85 -0.24 18.15
CA ASN A 175 13.09 -1.36 17.24
C ASN A 175 13.24 -0.91 15.79
N ILE A 176 12.44 0.06 15.34
CA ILE A 176 12.57 0.65 14.00
C ILE A 176 13.91 1.40 13.90
N LYS A 177 14.30 2.20 14.89
CA LYS A 177 15.61 2.89 14.91
C LYS A 177 16.80 1.93 15.01
N ALA A 178 16.64 0.77 15.62
CA ALA A 178 17.69 -0.25 15.67
C ALA A 178 17.98 -0.85 14.27
N LEU A 179 16.99 -0.91 13.38
CA LEU A 179 17.19 -1.33 11.98
C LEU A 179 17.95 -0.30 11.14
N TYR A 180 17.94 0.98 11.51
CA TYR A 180 18.68 2.06 10.85
C TYR A 180 20.07 2.32 11.45
N LYS A 181 20.46 1.61 12.52
CA LYS A 181 21.84 1.60 13.00
C LYS A 181 22.64 0.53 12.26
N LYS A 182 23.05 0.85 11.02
CA LYS A 182 24.24 0.28 10.39
C LYS A 182 25.25 1.38 10.16
#